data_AF-A0A963RNE0-F1
#
_entry.id   AF-A0A963RNE0-F1
#
_cell.length_a   1.000
_cell.length_b   1.000
_cell.length_c   1.000
_cell.angle_alpha   90.00
_cell.angle_beta   90.00
_cell.angle_gamma   90.00
#
_symmetry.space_group_name_H-M   'P 1'
#
loop_
_entity.id
_entity.type
_entity.pdbx_description
1 polymer ?
#
loop_
_entity_poly.entity_id
_entity_poly.type
_entity_poly.pdbx_seq_one_letter_code
_entity_poly.pdbx_strand_id
1 'polypeptide(L)'
;ERYLRKLFQRELGVSPTAVAHNQRLLFARKLLAETDLPITEVAFAAGFGSVRRFNSAVRGQFRQTPGDLRRRRSTSRPEGGISLQLHYRPPYDWEGVIGFFARHAVAGVEQVDAGSYRRRLWLGSRAVSIRVRPLPRRHALELQVAEADNSQLMPLVATVRRMFDLDANPAAIGTVLGSDPLLAPLLRACPGIRAPGCGSLFEASVRAIVGQQVSTAAARSICARLALACAPDSGHPTFPRAAALAALEPDHFPMPGRRRAALQALCQQHSGGEELLDLDALAAAAGVGPWTLDMVRMRGAGEPDAFPRRDLGLERAWQALGGSAAALSEHAEHWRPWRAYAANLLWRSLAP
;
A
#
# COMPACT_ATOMS: atom_id res chain seq x y z
N GLU A 1 -12.47 -17.54 14.52
CA GLU A 1 -13.34 -17.93 13.39
C GLU A 1 -14.85 -17.63 13.58
N ARG A 2 -15.50 -18.07 14.67
CA ARG A 2 -16.95 -17.80 14.91
C ARG A 2 -17.33 -16.31 14.94
N TYR A 3 -16.50 -15.46 15.56
CA TYR A 3 -16.74 -14.01 15.64
C TYR A 3 -16.71 -13.33 14.25
N LEU A 4 -15.68 -13.61 13.44
CA LEU A 4 -15.56 -13.09 12.08
C LEU A 4 -16.75 -13.48 11.20
N ARG A 5 -17.22 -14.73 11.30
CA ARG A 5 -18.41 -15.19 10.56
C ARG A 5 -19.68 -14.45 10.97
N LYS A 6 -19.87 -14.20 12.27
CA LYS A 6 -21.01 -13.40 12.77
C LYS A 6 -20.94 -11.96 12.26
N LEU A 7 -19.76 -11.35 12.30
CA LEU A 7 -19.55 -9.99 11.81
C LEU A 7 -19.87 -9.86 10.32
N PHE A 8 -19.34 -10.76 9.48
CA PHE A 8 -19.62 -10.77 8.05
C PHE A 8 -21.11 -11.01 7.74
N GLN A 9 -21.76 -11.91 8.49
CA GLN A 9 -23.19 -12.12 8.33
C GLN A 9 -24.01 -10.87 8.69
N ARG A 10 -23.61 -10.14 9.74
CA ARG A 10 -24.28 -8.91 10.18
C ARG A 10 -24.10 -7.76 9.20
N GLU A 11 -22.88 -7.53 8.72
CA GLU A 11 -22.54 -6.36 7.91
C GLU A 11 -22.75 -6.57 6.40
N LEU A 12 -22.57 -7.79 5.90
CA LEU A 12 -22.59 -8.10 4.46
C LEU A 12 -23.61 -9.17 4.07
N GLY A 13 -24.23 -9.85 5.03
CA GLY A 13 -25.20 -10.92 4.78
C GLY A 13 -24.61 -12.21 4.19
N VAL A 14 -23.28 -12.31 4.06
CA VAL A 14 -22.56 -13.42 3.42
C VAL A 14 -21.41 -13.91 4.29
N SER A 15 -20.95 -15.16 4.09
CA SER A 15 -19.81 -15.69 4.84
C SER A 15 -18.46 -15.11 4.35
N PRO A 16 -17.43 -15.04 5.21
CA PRO A 16 -16.08 -14.67 4.78
C PRO A 16 -15.54 -15.54 3.64
N THR A 17 -15.84 -16.85 3.70
CA THR A 17 -15.45 -17.80 2.65
C THR A 17 -16.13 -17.54 1.32
N ALA A 18 -17.41 -17.13 1.32
CA ALA A 18 -18.13 -16.75 0.11
C ALA A 18 -17.55 -15.48 -0.51
N VAL A 19 -17.21 -14.47 0.31
CA VAL A 19 -16.54 -13.25 -0.15
C VAL A 19 -15.18 -13.56 -0.77
N ALA A 20 -14.34 -14.33 -0.08
CA ALA A 20 -13.04 -14.74 -0.60
C ALA A 20 -13.18 -15.53 -1.91
N HIS A 21 -14.15 -16.45 -1.99
CA HIS A 21 -14.41 -17.21 -3.21
C HIS A 21 -14.84 -16.32 -4.39
N ASN A 22 -15.73 -15.35 -4.14
CA ASN A 22 -16.15 -14.40 -5.16
C ASN A 22 -14.98 -13.50 -5.63
N GLN A 23 -14.13 -13.04 -4.72
CA GLN A 23 -12.92 -12.29 -5.07
C GLN A 23 -11.99 -13.08 -5.99
N ARG A 24 -11.76 -14.38 -5.70
CA ARG A 24 -10.98 -15.27 -6.58
C ARG A 24 -11.60 -15.38 -7.97
N LEU A 25 -12.92 -15.53 -8.07
CA LEU A 25 -13.62 -15.61 -9.36
C LEU A 25 -13.56 -14.31 -10.16
N LEU A 26 -13.76 -13.16 -9.50
CA LEU A 26 -13.62 -11.85 -10.14
C LEU A 26 -12.19 -11.60 -10.62
N PHE A 27 -11.19 -12.01 -9.83
CA PHE A 27 -9.78 -11.92 -10.22
C PHE A 27 -9.45 -12.84 -11.39
N ALA A 28 -9.95 -14.08 -11.39
CA ALA A 28 -9.76 -14.97 -12.53
C ALA A 28 -10.40 -14.42 -13.81
N ARG A 29 -11.63 -13.89 -13.73
CA ARG A 29 -12.28 -13.23 -14.86
C ARG A 29 -11.45 -12.05 -15.38
N LYS A 30 -10.85 -11.27 -14.48
CA LYS A 30 -9.93 -10.19 -14.83
C LYS A 30 -8.72 -10.71 -15.62
N LEU A 31 -8.05 -11.75 -15.11
CA LEU A 31 -6.90 -12.33 -15.79
C LEU A 31 -7.27 -12.87 -17.18
N LEU A 32 -8.40 -13.59 -17.30
CA LEU A 32 -8.90 -14.09 -18.59
C LEU A 32 -9.20 -12.96 -19.59
N ALA A 33 -9.60 -11.79 -19.11
CA ALA A 33 -9.93 -10.64 -19.96
C ALA A 33 -8.72 -9.76 -20.32
N GLU A 34 -7.67 -9.77 -19.48
CA GLU A 34 -6.58 -8.80 -19.57
C GLU A 34 -5.21 -9.42 -19.90
N THR A 35 -5.05 -10.74 -19.75
CA THR A 35 -3.77 -11.43 -19.93
C THR A 35 -3.88 -12.63 -20.87
N ASP A 36 -2.73 -13.05 -21.42
CA ASP A 36 -2.62 -14.25 -22.26
C ASP A 36 -2.25 -15.51 -21.46
N LEU A 37 -2.27 -15.44 -20.12
CA LEU A 37 -1.87 -16.55 -19.27
C LEU A 37 -2.64 -17.83 -19.63
N PRO A 38 -2.02 -19.02 -19.62
CA PRO A 38 -2.75 -20.28 -19.73
C PRO A 38 -3.88 -20.36 -18.69
N ILE A 39 -5.01 -20.99 -19.04
CA ILE A 39 -6.16 -21.13 -18.11
C ILE A 39 -5.74 -21.79 -16.79
N THR A 40 -4.79 -22.72 -16.86
CA THR A 40 -4.19 -23.38 -15.70
C THR A 40 -3.50 -22.38 -14.77
N GLU A 41 -2.67 -21.49 -15.31
CA GLU A 41 -2.00 -20.44 -14.54
C GLU A 41 -2.97 -19.40 -14.00
N VAL A 42 -4.02 -19.06 -14.75
CA VAL A 42 -5.10 -18.20 -14.24
C VAL A 42 -5.75 -18.80 -13.00
N ALA A 43 -6.00 -20.10 -12.97
CA ALA A 43 -6.58 -20.78 -11.81
C ALA A 43 -5.69 -20.61 -10.57
N PHE A 44 -4.39 -20.88 -10.70
CA PHE A 44 -3.44 -20.75 -9.59
C PHE A 44 -3.22 -19.29 -9.17
N ALA A 45 -3.12 -18.38 -10.13
CA ALA A 45 -3.00 -16.94 -9.87
C ALA A 45 -4.20 -16.35 -9.12
N ALA A 46 -5.38 -16.91 -9.35
CA ALA A 46 -6.59 -16.60 -8.61
C ALA A 46 -6.73 -17.38 -7.29
N GLY A 47 -5.71 -18.12 -6.85
CA GLY A 47 -5.72 -18.82 -5.56
C GLY A 47 -6.57 -20.10 -5.53
N PHE A 48 -6.84 -20.72 -6.69
CA PHE A 48 -7.42 -22.06 -6.75
C PHE A 48 -6.31 -23.11 -6.69
N GLY A 49 -6.42 -24.07 -5.77
CA GLY A 49 -5.51 -25.23 -5.71
C GLY A 49 -5.80 -26.32 -6.74
N SER A 50 -6.79 -26.13 -7.63
CA SER A 50 -7.16 -27.13 -8.64
C SER A 50 -7.91 -26.49 -9.80
N VAL A 51 -7.47 -26.81 -11.03
CA VAL A 51 -8.11 -26.37 -12.28
C VAL A 51 -9.54 -26.92 -12.39
N ARG A 52 -9.80 -28.14 -11.91
CA ARG A 52 -11.15 -28.73 -11.90
C ARG A 52 -12.12 -27.91 -11.03
N ARG A 53 -11.69 -27.53 -9.82
CA ARG A 53 -12.50 -26.71 -8.90
C ARG A 53 -12.71 -25.31 -9.47
N PHE A 54 -11.67 -24.75 -10.09
CA PHE A 54 -11.75 -23.47 -10.80
C PHE A 54 -12.80 -23.50 -11.92
N ASN A 55 -12.73 -24.48 -12.83
CA ASN A 55 -13.67 -24.60 -13.95
C ASN A 55 -15.12 -24.74 -13.46
N SER A 56 -15.34 -25.56 -12.42
CA SER A 56 -16.66 -25.74 -11.80
C SER A 56 -17.18 -24.42 -11.20
N ALA A 57 -16.34 -23.69 -10.47
CA ALA A 57 -16.70 -22.43 -9.84
C ALA A 57 -17.02 -21.32 -10.86
N VAL A 58 -16.22 -21.21 -11.93
CA VAL A 58 -16.45 -20.27 -13.04
C VAL A 58 -17.78 -20.56 -13.73
N ARG A 59 -18.05 -21.83 -14.06
CA ARG A 59 -19.32 -22.23 -14.69
C ARG A 59 -20.51 -21.99 -13.77
N GLY A 60 -20.36 -22.25 -12.47
CA GLY A 60 -21.39 -22.00 -11.47
C GLY A 60 -21.76 -20.52 -11.35
N GLN A 61 -20.76 -19.64 -11.26
CA GLN A 61 -20.97 -18.22 -11.03
C GLN A 61 -21.32 -17.42 -12.30
N PHE A 62 -20.63 -17.68 -13.41
CA PHE A 62 -20.74 -16.88 -14.63
C PHE A 62 -21.57 -17.55 -15.72
N ARG A 63 -21.99 -18.81 -15.54
CA ARG A 63 -22.71 -19.60 -16.56
C ARG A 63 -21.97 -19.72 -17.89
N GLN A 64 -20.64 -19.55 -17.87
CA GLN A 64 -19.73 -19.58 -19.01
C GLN A 64 -18.50 -20.43 -18.66
N THR A 65 -17.79 -20.96 -19.66
CA THR A 65 -16.48 -21.59 -19.42
C THR A 65 -15.38 -20.53 -19.31
N PRO A 66 -14.22 -20.85 -18.71
CA PRO A 66 -13.07 -19.95 -18.72
C PRO A 66 -12.62 -19.54 -20.13
N GLY A 67 -12.81 -20.43 -21.12
CA GLY A 67 -12.53 -20.13 -22.52
C GLY A 67 -13.48 -19.06 -23.09
N ASP A 68 -14.77 -19.18 -22.80
CA ASP A 68 -15.79 -18.21 -23.26
C ASP A 68 -15.59 -16.81 -22.64
N LEU A 69 -15.12 -16.76 -21.40
CA LEU A 69 -14.80 -15.50 -20.71
C LEU A 69 -13.55 -14.81 -21.25
N ARG A 70 -12.69 -15.53 -21.97
CA ARG A 70 -11.47 -14.96 -22.56
C ARG A 70 -11.85 -14.10 -23.76
N ARG A 71 -11.55 -12.81 -23.68
CA ARG A 71 -11.64 -11.91 -24.84
C ARG A 71 -10.39 -12.07 -25.70
N ARG A 72 -10.54 -12.21 -27.01
CA ARG A 72 -9.41 -12.11 -27.94
C ARG A 72 -8.85 -10.68 -27.89
N ARG A 73 -7.55 -10.53 -27.62
CA ARG A 73 -6.84 -9.25 -27.64
C ARG A 73 -5.84 -9.17 -28.80
N SER A 74 -5.57 -7.93 -29.22
CA SER A 74 -4.52 -7.55 -30.16
C SER A 74 -3.18 -7.35 -29.42
N THR A 75 -2.23 -8.25 -29.72
CA THR A 75 -0.81 -8.05 -30.09
C THR A 75 0.02 -6.88 -29.54
N SER A 76 -0.12 -6.47 -28.29
CA SER A 76 0.99 -5.77 -27.62
C SER A 76 1.28 -6.40 -26.26
N ARG A 77 2.09 -7.46 -26.27
CA ARG A 77 2.76 -7.96 -25.07
C ARG A 77 3.78 -6.90 -24.62
N PRO A 78 3.76 -6.45 -23.35
CA PRO A 78 4.98 -5.95 -22.75
C PRO A 78 5.99 -7.11 -22.80
N GLU A 79 7.20 -6.89 -23.30
CA GLU A 79 8.24 -7.93 -23.31
C GLU A 79 8.40 -8.51 -21.89
N GLY A 80 8.09 -9.81 -21.74
CA GLY A 80 8.32 -10.57 -20.52
C GLY A 80 7.39 -10.29 -19.32
N GLY A 81 6.25 -9.59 -19.48
CA GLY A 81 5.43 -9.18 -18.33
C GLY A 81 3.90 -9.30 -18.48
N ILE A 82 3.21 -9.14 -17.35
CA ILE A 82 1.75 -9.11 -17.23
C ILE A 82 1.30 -7.65 -17.08
N SER A 83 0.23 -7.25 -17.77
CA SER A 83 -0.39 -5.94 -17.61
C SER A 83 -1.84 -6.07 -17.11
N LEU A 84 -2.18 -5.35 -16.05
CA LEU A 84 -3.49 -5.35 -15.39
C LEU A 84 -4.02 -3.93 -15.19
N GLN A 85 -5.33 -3.72 -15.36
CA GLN A 85 -5.98 -2.42 -15.13
C GLN A 85 -6.58 -2.34 -13.73
N LEU A 86 -5.95 -1.64 -12.80
CA LEU A 86 -6.45 -1.47 -11.44
C LEU A 86 -7.44 -0.30 -11.38
N HIS A 87 -8.73 -0.61 -11.48
CA HIS A 87 -9.80 0.39 -11.40
C HIS A 87 -9.93 1.01 -10.02
N TYR A 88 -10.31 2.28 -9.99
CA TYR A 88 -10.61 3.08 -8.80
C TYR A 88 -11.93 3.84 -8.97
N ARG A 89 -12.49 4.34 -7.86
CA ARG A 89 -13.64 5.26 -7.90
C ARG A 89 -13.15 6.69 -8.18
N PRO A 90 -13.59 7.36 -9.25
CA PRO A 90 -13.22 8.75 -9.48
C PRO A 90 -13.91 9.71 -8.49
N PRO A 91 -13.36 10.92 -8.26
CA PRO A 91 -12.08 11.41 -8.78
C PRO A 91 -10.85 10.75 -8.13
N TYR A 92 -9.69 10.82 -8.79
CA TYR A 92 -8.42 10.28 -8.30
C TYR A 92 -7.29 11.29 -8.53
N ASP A 93 -6.63 11.68 -7.45
CA ASP A 93 -5.55 12.66 -7.43
C ASP A 93 -4.19 12.01 -7.73
N TRP A 94 -3.95 11.68 -9.01
CA TRP A 94 -2.69 11.05 -9.44
C TRP A 94 -1.47 11.91 -9.10
N GLU A 95 -1.55 13.21 -9.33
CA GLU A 95 -0.45 14.15 -9.08
C GLU A 95 -0.08 14.19 -7.60
N GLY A 96 -1.06 14.19 -6.69
CA GLY A 96 -0.81 14.10 -5.25
C GLY A 96 -0.16 12.79 -4.84
N VAL A 97 -0.66 11.68 -5.38
CA VAL A 97 -0.13 10.33 -5.09
C VAL A 97 1.30 10.18 -5.61
N ILE A 98 1.57 10.58 -6.85
CA ILE A 98 2.92 10.46 -7.44
C ILE A 98 3.90 11.44 -6.78
N GLY A 99 3.43 12.65 -6.42
CA GLY A 99 4.21 13.60 -5.64
C GLY A 99 4.55 13.09 -4.23
N PHE A 100 3.62 12.39 -3.56
CA PHE A 100 3.90 11.69 -2.31
C PHE A 100 5.02 10.66 -2.51
N PHE A 101 4.89 9.77 -3.50
CA PHE A 101 5.91 8.75 -3.76
C PHE A 101 7.27 9.37 -4.09
N ALA A 102 7.31 10.45 -4.89
CA ALA A 102 8.54 11.14 -5.24
C ALA A 102 9.25 11.73 -4.00
N ARG A 103 8.50 12.35 -3.08
CA ARG A 103 9.07 12.90 -1.84
C ARG A 103 9.60 11.83 -0.88
N HIS A 104 9.05 10.62 -0.93
CA HIS A 104 9.41 9.50 -0.04
C HIS A 104 10.27 8.42 -0.70
N ALA A 105 10.65 8.61 -1.96
CA ALA A 105 11.35 7.62 -2.75
C ALA A 105 12.71 7.28 -2.12
N VAL A 106 12.94 5.98 -1.91
CA VAL A 106 14.24 5.44 -1.52
C VAL A 106 15.06 5.21 -2.78
N ALA A 107 16.16 5.97 -2.93
CA ALA A 107 17.04 5.88 -4.08
C ALA A 107 17.54 4.44 -4.29
N GLY A 108 17.56 3.99 -5.54
CA GLY A 108 17.89 2.60 -5.92
C GLY A 108 16.70 1.64 -5.85
N VAL A 109 15.79 1.81 -4.88
CA VAL A 109 14.62 0.93 -4.68
C VAL A 109 13.40 1.40 -5.47
N GLU A 110 13.15 2.71 -5.46
CA GLU A 110 11.97 3.34 -6.07
C GLU A 110 12.41 4.37 -7.10
N GLN A 111 11.79 4.31 -8.29
CA GLN A 111 11.93 5.32 -9.34
C GLN A 111 10.57 5.94 -9.59
N VAL A 112 10.49 7.26 -9.47
CA VAL A 112 9.24 8.00 -9.56
C VAL A 112 9.43 9.15 -10.54
N ASP A 113 8.56 9.21 -11.54
CA ASP A 113 8.44 10.31 -12.49
C ASP A 113 6.96 10.71 -12.61
N ALA A 114 6.66 11.81 -13.30
CA ALA A 114 5.30 12.33 -13.39
C ALA A 114 4.28 11.32 -13.99
N GLY A 115 4.75 10.41 -14.85
CA GLY A 115 3.90 9.45 -15.55
C GLY A 115 3.91 8.04 -14.95
N SER A 116 4.84 7.72 -14.06
CA SER A 116 4.98 6.36 -13.56
C SER A 116 5.69 6.24 -12.21
N TYR A 117 5.29 5.19 -11.48
CA TYR A 117 5.98 4.69 -10.30
C TYR A 117 6.55 3.29 -10.61
N ARG A 118 7.82 3.07 -10.30
CA ARG A 118 8.54 1.81 -10.54
C ARG A 118 9.28 1.39 -9.28
N ARG A 119 9.24 0.10 -8.96
CA ARG A 119 10.06 -0.49 -7.90
C ARG A 119 10.14 -2.01 -8.02
N ARG A 120 11.00 -2.60 -7.19
CA ARG A 120 10.94 -4.02 -6.87
C ARG A 120 10.33 -4.24 -5.48
N LEU A 121 9.60 -5.35 -5.33
CA LEU A 121 8.92 -5.76 -4.09
C LEU A 121 9.23 -7.23 -3.80
N TRP A 122 9.34 -7.58 -2.51
CA TRP A 122 9.35 -8.98 -2.09
C TRP A 122 7.93 -9.55 -2.11
N LEU A 123 7.76 -10.71 -2.74
CA LEU A 123 6.58 -11.57 -2.62
C LEU A 123 7.06 -12.99 -2.27
N GLY A 124 6.80 -13.40 -1.04
CA GLY A 124 7.42 -14.61 -0.50
C GLY A 124 8.94 -14.48 -0.57
N SER A 125 9.63 -15.45 -1.18
CA SER A 125 11.08 -15.45 -1.34
C SER A 125 11.60 -14.78 -2.62
N ARG A 126 10.71 -14.31 -3.51
CA ARG A 126 11.10 -13.74 -4.81
C ARG A 126 10.85 -12.24 -4.86
N ALA A 127 11.76 -11.53 -5.52
CA ALA A 127 11.56 -10.14 -5.89
C ALA A 127 10.75 -10.06 -7.18
N VAL A 128 9.79 -9.14 -7.24
CA VAL A 128 9.02 -8.83 -8.45
C VAL A 128 9.18 -7.37 -8.82
N SER A 129 9.24 -7.10 -10.11
CA SER A 129 9.35 -5.75 -10.65
C SER A 129 7.96 -5.24 -11.02
N ILE A 130 7.59 -4.05 -10.53
CA ILE A 130 6.33 -3.40 -10.87
C ILE A 130 6.54 -2.04 -11.51
N ARG A 131 5.65 -1.68 -12.43
CA ARG A 131 5.45 -0.33 -12.94
C ARG A 131 3.97 0.02 -12.87
N VAL A 132 3.64 1.17 -12.30
CA VAL A 132 2.28 1.68 -12.19
C VAL A 132 2.19 3.02 -12.92
N ARG A 133 1.22 3.17 -13.83
CA ARG A 133 0.98 4.40 -14.59
C ARG A 133 -0.51 4.71 -14.68
N PRO A 134 -0.94 5.98 -14.80
CA PRO A 134 -2.34 6.28 -14.99
C PRO A 134 -2.78 5.82 -16.39
N LEU A 135 -4.03 5.36 -16.49
CA LEU A 135 -4.74 5.20 -17.77
C LEU A 135 -5.78 6.33 -17.87
N PRO A 136 -5.43 7.47 -18.49
CA PRO A 136 -6.36 8.56 -18.69
C PRO A 136 -7.66 8.04 -19.32
N ARG A 137 -8.80 8.56 -18.87
CA ARG A 137 -10.16 8.21 -19.34
C ARG A 137 -10.67 6.81 -18.99
N ARG A 138 -9.91 5.96 -18.28
CA ARG A 138 -10.36 4.61 -17.89
C ARG A 138 -10.61 4.41 -16.40
N HIS A 139 -10.54 5.48 -15.60
CA HIS A 139 -10.63 5.45 -14.13
C HIS A 139 -9.86 4.27 -13.53
N ALA A 140 -8.63 4.09 -14.01
CA ALA A 140 -7.77 2.96 -13.70
C ALA A 140 -6.30 3.38 -13.73
N LEU A 141 -5.48 2.63 -13.00
CA LEU A 141 -4.03 2.59 -13.17
C LEU A 141 -3.66 1.31 -13.93
N GLU A 142 -2.70 1.37 -14.84
CA GLU A 142 -2.07 0.15 -15.35
C GLU A 142 -0.98 -0.30 -14.38
N LEU A 143 -1.04 -1.55 -13.96
CA LEU A 143 0.03 -2.27 -13.29
C LEU A 143 0.69 -3.21 -14.31
N GLN A 144 1.96 -2.96 -14.60
CA GLN A 144 2.83 -3.90 -15.30
C GLN A 144 3.66 -4.65 -14.27
N VAL A 145 3.77 -5.97 -14.45
CA VAL A 145 4.49 -6.88 -13.56
C VAL A 145 5.47 -7.71 -14.39
N ALA A 146 6.72 -7.79 -13.93
CA ALA A 146 7.74 -8.68 -14.46
C ALA A 146 8.33 -9.55 -13.33
N GLU A 147 8.92 -10.69 -13.71
CA GLU A 147 9.58 -11.64 -12.79
C GLU A 147 8.65 -12.28 -11.73
N ALA A 148 7.33 -12.18 -11.90
CA ALA A 148 6.38 -12.71 -10.93
C ALA A 148 6.19 -14.22 -11.05
N ASP A 149 6.08 -14.89 -9.89
CA ASP A 149 5.34 -16.13 -9.79
C ASP A 149 3.85 -15.82 -9.92
N ASN A 150 3.22 -16.39 -10.95
CA ASN A 150 1.81 -16.12 -11.26
C ASN A 150 0.87 -16.46 -10.10
N SER A 151 1.22 -17.44 -9.25
CA SER A 151 0.45 -17.79 -8.05
C SER A 151 0.35 -16.65 -7.03
N GLN A 152 1.28 -15.68 -7.08
CA GLN A 152 1.36 -14.54 -6.17
C GLN A 152 0.72 -13.25 -6.73
N LEU A 153 0.10 -13.31 -7.91
CA LEU A 153 -0.47 -12.11 -8.55
C LEU A 153 -1.63 -11.50 -7.75
N MET A 154 -2.49 -12.31 -7.13
CA MET A 154 -3.61 -11.79 -6.35
C MET A 154 -3.14 -11.04 -5.08
N PRO A 155 -2.21 -11.59 -4.26
CA PRO A 155 -1.56 -10.83 -3.18
C PRO A 155 -0.84 -9.57 -3.66
N LEU A 156 -0.10 -9.64 -4.78
CA LEU A 156 0.58 -8.48 -5.35
C LEU A 156 -0.39 -7.36 -5.69
N VAL A 157 -1.48 -7.70 -6.38
CA VAL A 157 -2.51 -6.74 -6.76
C VAL A 157 -3.14 -6.13 -5.52
N ALA A 158 -3.43 -6.90 -4.46
CA ALA A 158 -3.92 -6.36 -3.20
C ALA A 158 -2.92 -5.36 -2.57
N THR A 159 -1.63 -5.67 -2.58
CA THR A 159 -0.58 -4.75 -2.11
C THR A 159 -0.52 -3.47 -2.93
N VAL A 160 -0.53 -3.55 -4.26
CA VAL A 160 -0.51 -2.35 -5.13
C VAL A 160 -1.79 -1.53 -4.95
N ARG A 161 -2.96 -2.17 -4.84
CA ARG A 161 -4.23 -1.46 -4.57
C ARG A 161 -4.17 -0.70 -3.25
N ARG A 162 -3.58 -1.27 -2.19
CA ARG A 162 -3.37 -0.62 -0.89
C ARG A 162 -2.36 0.52 -0.98
N MET A 163 -1.21 0.29 -1.62
CA MET A 163 -0.18 1.32 -1.81
C MET A 163 -0.73 2.58 -2.50
N PHE A 164 -1.59 2.40 -3.51
CA PHE A 164 -2.18 3.49 -4.27
C PHE A 164 -3.59 3.89 -3.78
N ASP A 165 -4.07 3.30 -2.69
CA ASP A 165 -5.37 3.57 -2.08
C ASP A 165 -6.55 3.53 -3.08
N LEU A 166 -6.57 2.51 -3.95
CA LEU A 166 -7.49 2.42 -5.07
C LEU A 166 -8.94 2.10 -4.67
N ASP A 167 -9.12 1.58 -3.47
CA ASP A 167 -10.40 1.16 -2.91
C ASP A 167 -11.13 2.27 -2.12
N ALA A 168 -10.50 3.45 -1.95
CA ALA A 168 -11.11 4.58 -1.28
C ALA A 168 -12.43 5.03 -1.95
N ASN A 169 -13.31 5.61 -1.15
CA ASN A 169 -14.57 6.19 -1.60
C ASN A 169 -14.54 7.72 -1.46
N PRO A 170 -14.13 8.48 -2.50
CA PRO A 170 -14.02 9.94 -2.44
C PRO A 170 -15.31 10.63 -2.02
N ALA A 171 -16.49 10.09 -2.38
CA ALA A 171 -17.76 10.67 -1.99
C ALA A 171 -17.99 10.58 -0.47
N ALA A 172 -17.73 9.43 0.15
CA ALA A 172 -17.89 9.25 1.59
C ALA A 172 -16.87 10.07 2.40
N ILE A 173 -15.63 10.16 1.91
CA ILE A 173 -14.58 11.01 2.48
C ILE A 173 -15.01 12.48 2.36
N GLY A 174 -15.52 12.87 1.19
CA GLY A 174 -16.00 14.20 0.87
C GLY A 174 -17.12 14.68 1.80
N THR A 175 -18.09 13.81 2.10
CA THR A 175 -19.20 14.13 3.02
C THR A 175 -18.71 14.52 4.41
N VAL A 176 -17.74 13.79 4.96
CA VAL A 176 -17.23 14.05 6.31
C VAL A 176 -16.28 15.23 6.31
N LEU A 177 -15.20 15.17 5.51
CA LEU A 177 -14.16 16.20 5.54
C LEU A 177 -14.62 17.55 4.96
N GLY A 178 -15.61 17.53 4.06
CA GLY A 178 -16.19 18.74 3.48
C GLY A 178 -17.07 19.54 4.44
N SER A 179 -17.48 18.95 5.58
CA SER A 179 -18.21 19.64 6.65
C SER A 179 -17.30 20.52 7.52
N ASP A 180 -16.00 20.28 7.48
CA ASP A 180 -15.01 21.03 8.25
C ASP A 180 -14.63 22.31 7.49
N PRO A 181 -14.83 23.51 8.08
CA PRO A 181 -14.56 24.77 7.38
C PRO A 181 -13.09 24.96 6.96
N LEU A 182 -12.14 24.37 7.69
CA LEU A 182 -10.70 24.49 7.42
C LEU A 182 -10.23 23.45 6.40
N LEU A 183 -10.80 22.25 6.39
CA LEU A 183 -10.46 21.23 5.38
C LEU A 183 -11.25 21.38 4.06
N ALA A 184 -12.45 21.95 4.08
CA ALA A 184 -13.29 22.05 2.90
C ALA A 184 -12.63 22.77 1.71
N PRO A 185 -11.87 23.88 1.89
CA PRO A 185 -11.11 24.50 0.81
C PRO A 185 -10.05 23.56 0.21
N LEU A 186 -9.30 22.85 1.05
CA LEU A 186 -8.29 21.90 0.60
C LEU A 186 -8.91 20.73 -0.18
N LEU A 187 -10.04 20.21 0.31
CA LEU A 187 -10.76 19.13 -0.33
C LEU A 187 -11.37 19.56 -1.68
N ARG A 188 -11.86 20.80 -1.80
CA ARG A 188 -12.32 21.34 -3.10
C ARG A 188 -11.17 21.45 -4.11
N ALA A 189 -9.98 21.82 -3.66
CA ALA A 189 -8.78 21.85 -4.50
C ALA A 189 -8.29 20.43 -4.87
N CYS A 190 -8.56 19.43 -4.03
CA CYS A 190 -8.08 18.05 -4.19
C CYS A 190 -9.19 17.01 -3.93
N PRO A 191 -10.26 16.97 -4.74
CA PRO A 191 -11.43 16.12 -4.47
C PRO A 191 -11.14 14.62 -4.60
N GLY A 192 -10.05 14.26 -5.29
CA GLY A 192 -9.60 12.89 -5.49
C GLY A 192 -8.57 12.40 -4.47
N ILE A 193 -8.40 13.09 -3.34
CA ILE A 193 -7.37 12.81 -2.32
C ILE A 193 -7.30 11.33 -1.95
N ARG A 194 -6.07 10.86 -1.72
CA ARG A 194 -5.74 9.47 -1.35
C ARG A 194 -4.82 9.44 -0.14
N ALA A 195 -4.70 8.27 0.48
CA ALA A 195 -3.73 7.99 1.54
C ALA A 195 -2.72 6.92 1.07
N PRO A 196 -1.67 7.29 0.31
CA PRO A 196 -0.73 6.30 -0.22
C PRO A 196 0.01 5.52 0.87
N GLY A 197 0.31 4.25 0.59
CA GLY A 197 0.94 3.31 1.52
C GLY A 197 2.31 2.78 1.09
N CYS A 198 2.82 1.81 1.84
CA CYS A 198 4.06 1.08 1.64
C CYS A 198 3.79 -0.35 1.14
N GLY A 199 4.83 -1.02 0.63
CA GLY A 199 4.73 -2.38 0.10
C GLY A 199 4.34 -3.43 1.15
N SER A 200 4.69 -3.22 2.41
CA SER A 200 4.36 -4.11 3.52
C SER A 200 4.29 -3.37 4.85
N LEU A 201 3.77 -4.06 5.87
CA LEU A 201 3.78 -3.56 7.24
C LEU A 201 5.22 -3.41 7.74
N PHE A 202 6.09 -4.39 7.46
CA PHE A 202 7.51 -4.34 7.83
C PHE A 202 8.24 -3.13 7.20
N GLU A 203 8.05 -2.88 5.90
CA GLU A 203 8.66 -1.71 5.25
C GLU A 203 8.17 -0.40 5.90
N ALA A 204 6.87 -0.30 6.19
CA ALA A 204 6.32 0.86 6.89
C ALA A 204 6.94 1.04 8.29
N SER A 205 7.13 -0.04 9.05
CA SER A 205 7.76 -0.02 10.38
C SER A 205 9.20 0.44 10.32
N VAL A 206 10.00 -0.10 9.39
CA VAL A 206 11.39 0.35 9.20
C VAL A 206 11.44 1.83 8.84
N ARG A 207 10.63 2.28 7.88
CA ARG A 207 10.55 3.70 7.48
C ARG A 207 10.11 4.60 8.63
N ALA A 208 9.12 4.17 9.42
CA ALA A 208 8.60 4.94 10.55
C ALA A 208 9.64 5.07 11.68
N ILE A 209 10.33 3.98 12.05
CA ILE A 209 11.41 4.00 13.05
C ILE A 209 12.55 4.89 12.58
N VAL A 210 13.03 4.72 11.34
CA VAL A 210 14.09 5.55 10.75
C VAL A 210 13.70 7.03 10.75
N GLY A 211 12.45 7.33 10.40
CA GLY A 211 11.88 8.67 10.28
C GLY A 211 11.56 9.40 11.59
N GLN A 212 11.72 8.75 12.75
CA GLN A 212 11.49 9.41 14.04
C GLN A 212 12.33 10.69 14.17
N GLN A 213 11.73 11.81 14.54
CA GLN A 213 12.46 13.06 14.88
C GLN A 213 13.43 13.59 13.78
N VAL A 214 13.26 13.19 12.52
CA VAL A 214 14.08 13.65 11.40
C VAL A 214 13.20 14.07 10.22
N SER A 215 13.76 14.84 9.29
CA SER A 215 13.02 15.21 8.08
C SER A 215 12.78 13.99 7.18
N THR A 216 11.75 14.05 6.32
CA THR A 216 11.51 13.04 5.27
C THR A 216 12.74 12.85 4.38
N ALA A 217 13.46 13.94 4.08
CA ALA A 217 14.67 13.90 3.27
C ALA A 217 15.82 13.14 3.96
N ALA A 218 16.00 13.34 5.27
CA ALA A 218 16.99 12.57 6.03
C ALA A 218 16.57 11.09 6.13
N ALA A 219 15.31 10.81 6.43
CA ALA A 219 14.79 9.45 6.54
C ALA A 219 15.00 8.62 5.26
N ARG A 220 14.65 9.18 4.09
CA ARG A 220 14.84 8.48 2.81
C ARG A 220 16.33 8.23 2.48
N SER A 221 17.21 9.15 2.85
CA SER A 221 18.66 8.99 2.66
C SER A 221 19.22 7.85 3.52
N ILE A 222 18.74 7.72 4.76
CA ILE A 222 19.09 6.59 5.63
C ILE A 222 18.56 5.28 5.05
N CYS A 223 17.29 5.22 4.62
CA CYS A 223 16.74 4.03 3.98
C CYS A 223 17.51 3.64 2.70
N ALA A 224 17.96 4.61 1.90
CA ALA A 224 18.76 4.33 0.69
C ALA A 224 20.13 3.73 1.05
N ARG A 225 20.78 4.25 2.09
CA ARG A 225 22.03 3.67 2.61
C ARG A 225 21.85 2.24 3.08
N LEU A 226 20.79 1.96 3.84
CA LEU A 226 20.49 0.61 4.30
C LEU A 226 20.18 -0.34 3.13
N ALA A 227 19.42 0.13 2.13
CA ALA A 227 19.12 -0.63 0.92
C ALA A 227 20.38 -1.03 0.15
N LEU A 228 21.30 -0.07 -0.05
CA LEU A 228 22.57 -0.32 -0.73
C LEU A 228 23.46 -1.27 0.09
N ALA A 229 23.56 -1.08 1.40
CA ALA A 229 24.39 -1.93 2.27
C ALA A 229 23.91 -3.39 2.29
N CYS A 230 22.60 -3.64 2.22
CA CYS A 230 22.04 -4.98 2.16
C CYS A 230 22.14 -5.65 0.77
N ALA A 231 22.48 -4.90 -0.28
CA ALA A 231 22.52 -5.40 -1.66
C ALA A 231 23.54 -4.61 -2.52
N PRO A 232 24.84 -4.63 -2.16
CA PRO A 232 25.86 -3.74 -2.76
C PRO A 232 26.05 -3.96 -4.27
N ASP A 233 25.88 -5.20 -4.75
CA ASP A 233 26.06 -5.55 -6.16
C ASP A 233 24.76 -5.44 -6.99
N SER A 234 23.66 -4.96 -6.38
CA SER A 234 22.38 -4.83 -7.07
C SER A 234 22.22 -3.47 -7.73
N GLY A 235 22.11 -3.44 -9.06
CA GLY A 235 21.76 -2.21 -9.79
C GLY A 235 20.35 -1.69 -9.47
N HIS A 236 19.46 -2.55 -8.98
CA HIS A 236 18.08 -2.24 -8.59
C HIS A 236 17.68 -3.04 -7.33
N PRO A 237 18.11 -2.60 -6.14
CA PRO A 237 17.80 -3.29 -4.89
C PRO A 237 16.30 -3.25 -4.57
N THR A 238 15.80 -4.30 -3.92
CA THR A 238 14.52 -4.25 -3.21
C THR A 238 14.68 -3.52 -1.87
N PHE A 239 13.57 -3.11 -1.25
CA PHE A 239 13.63 -2.70 0.15
C PHE A 239 14.19 -3.86 1.01
N PRO A 240 15.11 -3.62 1.96
CA PRO A 240 15.76 -4.67 2.73
C PRO A 240 14.79 -5.57 3.49
N ARG A 241 15.14 -6.87 3.55
CA ARG A 241 14.51 -7.84 4.44
C ARG A 241 15.05 -7.70 5.86
N ALA A 242 14.30 -8.22 6.82
CA ALA A 242 14.66 -8.19 8.23
C ALA A 242 16.01 -8.88 8.49
N ALA A 243 16.22 -10.06 7.90
CA ALA A 243 17.48 -10.80 8.02
C ALA A 243 18.70 -9.99 7.55
N ALA A 244 18.57 -9.30 6.41
CA ALA A 244 19.66 -8.51 5.84
C ALA A 244 19.98 -7.26 6.69
N LEU A 245 18.95 -6.59 7.23
CA LEU A 245 19.13 -5.46 8.14
C LEU A 245 19.74 -5.88 9.48
N ALA A 246 19.32 -7.04 10.01
CA ALA A 246 19.84 -7.56 11.28
C ALA A 246 21.33 -7.93 11.20
N ALA A 247 21.83 -8.26 10.00
CA ALA A 247 23.23 -8.61 9.75
C ALA A 247 24.14 -7.39 9.50
N LEU A 248 23.60 -6.18 9.41
CA LEU A 248 24.40 -4.98 9.18
C LEU A 248 25.16 -4.53 10.42
N GLU A 249 26.41 -4.14 10.22
CA GLU A 249 27.23 -3.51 11.26
C GLU A 249 26.65 -2.17 11.73
N PRO A 250 26.88 -1.77 13.00
CA PRO A 250 26.27 -0.58 13.60
C PRO A 250 26.53 0.75 12.85
N ASP A 251 27.63 0.85 12.10
CA ASP A 251 28.02 2.05 11.35
C ASP A 251 27.15 2.31 10.11
N HIS A 252 26.42 1.30 9.63
CA HIS A 252 25.45 1.47 8.55
C HIS A 252 24.18 2.22 8.99
N PHE A 253 24.00 2.43 10.29
CA PHE A 253 22.84 3.10 10.89
C PHE A 253 23.20 4.49 11.41
N PRO A 254 23.22 5.53 10.55
CA PRO A 254 23.53 6.91 10.93
C PRO A 254 22.39 7.56 11.73
N MET A 255 22.11 7.03 12.91
CA MET A 255 21.00 7.42 13.76
C MET A 255 21.33 7.22 15.24
N PRO A 256 20.59 7.87 16.17
CA PRO A 256 20.82 7.69 17.60
C PRO A 256 20.74 6.23 18.05
N GLY A 257 21.56 5.84 19.03
CA GLY A 257 21.71 4.45 19.47
C GLY A 257 20.40 3.77 19.90
N ARG A 258 19.49 4.48 20.56
CA ARG A 258 18.16 3.96 20.93
C ARG A 258 17.31 3.59 19.71
N ARG A 259 17.35 4.40 18.66
CA ARG A 259 16.60 4.16 17.42
C ARG A 259 17.20 3.00 16.63
N ARG A 260 18.52 2.93 16.57
CA ARG A 260 19.25 1.79 15.99
C ARG A 260 18.88 0.49 16.71
N ALA A 261 18.91 0.49 18.05
CA ALA A 261 18.57 -0.68 18.85
C ALA A 261 17.11 -1.13 18.61
N ALA A 262 16.15 -0.21 18.53
CA ALA A 262 14.76 -0.52 18.22
C ALA A 262 14.61 -1.15 16.82
N LEU A 263 15.28 -0.60 15.81
CA LEU A 263 15.27 -1.14 14.45
C LEU A 263 15.92 -2.53 14.39
N GLN A 264 17.07 -2.72 15.03
CA GLN A 264 17.76 -4.01 15.09
C GLN A 264 16.91 -5.07 15.81
N ALA A 265 16.28 -4.73 16.93
CA ALA A 265 15.37 -5.63 17.64
C ALA A 265 14.19 -6.07 16.76
N LEU A 266 13.54 -5.13 16.07
CA LEU A 266 12.47 -5.44 15.11
C LEU A 266 12.97 -6.39 14.01
N CYS A 267 14.15 -6.14 13.45
CA CYS A 267 14.70 -6.96 12.37
C CYS A 267 15.10 -8.37 12.84
N GLN A 268 15.65 -8.50 14.05
CA GLN A 268 15.98 -9.79 14.64
C GLN A 268 14.72 -10.62 14.92
N GLN A 269 13.70 -10.00 15.52
CA GLN A 269 12.45 -10.66 15.87
C GLN A 269 11.69 -11.18 14.64
N HIS A 270 11.76 -10.47 13.51
CA HIS A 270 11.01 -10.81 12.29
C HIS A 270 11.90 -11.33 11.15
N SER A 271 13.12 -11.79 11.45
CA SER A 271 14.03 -12.37 10.45
C SER A 271 13.39 -13.60 9.79
N GLY A 272 13.04 -13.49 8.50
CA GLY A 272 12.39 -14.55 7.74
C GLY A 272 10.90 -14.76 8.05
N GLY A 273 10.27 -13.86 8.81
CA GLY A 273 8.86 -13.90 9.18
C GLY A 273 8.21 -12.52 9.13
N GLU A 274 8.63 -11.66 8.20
CA GLU A 274 8.13 -10.29 8.08
C GLU A 274 6.64 -10.21 7.78
N GLU A 275 6.08 -11.21 7.11
CA GLU A 275 4.65 -11.34 6.82
C GLU A 275 3.80 -11.67 8.06
N LEU A 276 4.43 -12.14 9.13
CA LEU A 276 3.77 -12.43 10.41
C LEU A 276 3.77 -11.22 11.34
N LEU A 277 4.42 -10.12 10.96
CA LEU A 277 4.34 -8.88 11.72
C LEU A 277 2.88 -8.42 11.78
N ASP A 278 2.38 -8.22 12.99
CA ASP A 278 1.08 -7.60 13.25
C ASP A 278 1.26 -6.30 14.04
N LEU A 279 0.18 -5.52 14.12
CA LEU A 279 0.17 -4.21 14.76
C LEU A 279 0.24 -4.29 16.29
N ASP A 280 -0.24 -5.37 16.90
CA ASP A 280 -0.26 -5.52 18.36
C ASP A 280 1.15 -5.86 18.87
N ALA A 281 1.85 -6.77 18.20
CA ALA A 281 3.25 -7.06 18.43
C ALA A 281 4.13 -5.82 18.23
N LEU A 282 3.84 -5.03 17.18
CA LEU A 282 4.56 -3.78 16.94
C LEU A 282 4.29 -2.72 18.02
N ALA A 283 3.06 -2.62 18.51
CA ALA A 283 2.70 -1.69 19.59
C ALA A 283 3.40 -2.02 20.92
N ALA A 284 3.70 -3.30 21.16
CA ALA A 284 4.44 -3.76 22.33
C ALA A 284 5.97 -3.59 22.21
N ALA A 285 6.49 -3.28 21.02
CA ALA A 285 7.93 -3.23 20.79
C ALA A 285 8.59 -1.99 21.41
N ALA A 286 9.74 -2.20 22.07
CA ALA A 286 10.54 -1.11 22.62
C ALA A 286 11.01 -0.14 21.52
N GLY A 287 10.81 1.16 21.76
CA GLY A 287 11.15 2.22 20.80
C GLY A 287 10.08 2.52 19.76
N VAL A 288 8.95 1.81 19.79
CA VAL A 288 7.74 2.14 19.00
C VAL A 288 6.77 2.93 19.89
N GLY A 289 6.68 4.24 19.63
CA GLY A 289 5.70 5.10 20.28
C GLY A 289 4.39 5.24 19.48
N PRO A 290 3.36 5.89 20.04
CA PRO A 290 2.06 6.09 19.38
C PRO A 290 2.17 6.69 17.97
N TRP A 291 3.00 7.71 17.78
CA TRP A 291 3.23 8.31 16.45
C TRP A 291 3.77 7.29 15.43
N THR A 292 4.69 6.41 15.84
CA THR A 292 5.25 5.38 14.96
C THR A 292 4.17 4.35 14.60
N LEU A 293 3.39 3.91 15.58
CA LEU A 293 2.30 2.97 15.36
C LEU A 293 1.22 3.54 14.42
N ASP A 294 0.80 4.79 14.62
CA ASP A 294 -0.19 5.45 13.75
C ASP A 294 0.33 5.63 12.32
N MET A 295 1.62 5.95 12.15
CA MET A 295 2.25 5.99 10.83
C MET A 295 2.23 4.61 10.15
N VAL A 296 2.47 3.53 10.90
CA VAL A 296 2.45 2.17 10.36
C VAL A 296 1.03 1.68 10.06
N ARG A 297 0.04 2.02 10.90
CA ARG A 297 -1.38 1.80 10.63
C ARG A 297 -1.80 2.47 9.32
N MET A 298 -1.44 3.74 9.15
CA MET A 298 -1.77 4.50 7.95
C MET A 298 -1.04 3.97 6.71
N ARG A 299 0.29 3.88 6.76
CA ARG A 299 1.11 3.61 5.57
C ARG A 299 1.29 2.13 5.30
N GLY A 300 1.37 1.29 6.31
CA GLY A 300 1.56 -0.16 6.17
C GLY A 300 0.23 -0.89 5.98
N ALA A 301 -0.69 -0.70 6.92
CA ALA A 301 -1.99 -1.38 6.94
C ALA A 301 -3.07 -0.70 6.08
N GLY A 302 -2.89 0.58 5.73
CA GLY A 302 -3.89 1.34 4.96
C GLY A 302 -5.13 1.68 5.79
N GLU A 303 -4.99 1.85 7.11
CA GLU A 303 -6.09 2.20 7.99
C GLU A 303 -6.62 3.63 7.67
N PRO A 304 -7.88 3.79 7.23
CA PRO A 304 -8.41 5.08 6.80
C PRO A 304 -8.61 6.08 7.95
N ASP A 305 -8.64 5.57 9.18
CA ASP A 305 -8.89 6.34 10.39
C ASP A 305 -7.63 6.54 11.26
N ALA A 306 -6.46 6.11 10.78
CA ALA A 306 -5.19 6.30 11.48
C ALA A 306 -4.78 7.78 11.45
N PHE A 307 -4.23 8.28 12.56
CA PHE A 307 -3.86 9.69 12.70
C PHE A 307 -2.68 9.87 13.66
N PRO A 308 -1.46 10.16 13.16
CA PRO A 308 -0.28 10.30 14.00
C PRO A 308 -0.37 11.57 14.84
N ARG A 309 -0.86 11.40 16.07
CA ARG A 309 -1.00 12.51 17.02
C ARG A 309 0.37 13.13 17.29
N ARG A 310 0.42 14.46 17.39
CA ARG A 310 1.65 15.25 17.58
C ARG A 310 2.68 15.15 16.46
N ASP A 311 2.23 14.80 15.25
CA ASP A 311 3.07 15.00 14.07
C ASP A 311 3.29 16.49 13.83
N LEU A 312 4.55 16.91 13.85
CA LEU A 312 4.93 18.32 13.67
C LEU A 312 4.46 18.89 12.32
N GLY A 313 4.39 18.06 11.28
CA GLY A 313 3.85 18.47 9.99
C GLY A 313 2.35 18.74 10.07
N LEU A 314 1.59 17.88 10.73
CA LEU A 314 0.15 18.10 10.94
C LEU A 314 -0.13 19.33 11.80
N GLU A 315 0.63 19.53 12.90
CA GLU A 315 0.46 20.70 13.77
C GLU A 315 0.75 22.01 13.02
N ARG A 316 1.82 22.05 12.22
CA ARG A 316 2.18 23.22 11.40
C ARG A 316 1.14 23.49 10.32
N ALA A 317 0.68 22.46 9.62
CA ALA A 317 -0.37 22.58 8.60
C ALA A 317 -1.66 23.14 9.20
N TRP A 318 -2.06 22.60 10.36
CA TRP A 318 -3.25 23.04 11.06
C TRP A 318 -3.16 24.50 11.52
N GLN A 319 -2.02 24.90 12.08
CA GLN A 319 -1.75 26.29 12.46
C GLN A 319 -1.80 27.24 11.26
N ALA A 320 -1.24 26.84 10.11
CA ALA A 320 -1.28 27.65 8.89
C ALA A 320 -2.70 27.88 8.35
N LEU A 321 -3.65 27.00 8.69
CA LEU A 321 -5.07 27.17 8.36
C LEU A 321 -5.85 27.97 9.42
N GLY A 322 -5.19 28.47 10.47
CA GLY A 322 -5.82 29.21 11.57
C GLY A 322 -6.33 28.33 12.71
N GLY A 323 -6.01 27.03 12.70
CA GLY A 323 -6.33 26.12 13.80
C GLY A 323 -5.35 26.23 14.98
N SER A 324 -5.82 25.95 16.20
CA SER A 324 -4.93 25.84 17.36
C SER A 324 -4.29 24.46 17.44
N ALA A 325 -2.95 24.38 17.51
CA ALA A 325 -2.24 23.10 17.62
C ALA A 325 -2.64 22.30 18.87
N ALA A 326 -2.91 22.96 20.00
CA ALA A 326 -3.38 22.32 21.23
C ALA A 326 -4.72 21.60 21.02
N ALA A 327 -5.53 22.05 20.06
CA ALA A 327 -6.84 21.51 19.75
C ALA A 327 -6.83 20.44 18.63
N LEU A 328 -5.74 20.26 17.87
CA LEU A 328 -5.76 19.39 16.69
C LEU A 328 -6.20 17.96 17.01
N SER A 329 -5.76 17.39 18.14
CA SER A 329 -6.11 16.02 18.49
C SER A 329 -7.60 15.84 18.82
N GLU A 330 -8.21 16.83 19.47
CA GLU A 330 -9.65 16.84 19.76
C GLU A 330 -10.43 17.10 18.47
N HIS A 331 -9.99 18.10 17.70
CA HIS A 331 -10.61 18.47 16.45
C HIS A 331 -10.64 17.32 15.45
N ALA A 332 -9.55 16.54 15.38
CA ALA A 332 -9.44 15.39 14.48
C ALA A 332 -10.50 14.30 14.72
N GLU A 333 -11.13 14.23 15.90
CA GLU A 333 -12.22 13.27 16.15
C GLU A 333 -13.46 13.56 15.28
N HIS A 334 -13.65 14.79 14.80
CA HIS A 334 -14.72 15.13 13.84
C HIS A 334 -14.48 14.57 12.44
N TRP A 335 -13.25 14.16 12.12
CA TRP A 335 -12.90 13.63 10.79
C TRP A 335 -13.08 12.12 10.69
N ARG A 336 -13.54 11.46 11.75
CA ARG A 336 -13.77 10.01 11.73
C ARG A 336 -14.88 9.64 10.74
N PRO A 337 -14.76 8.49 10.04
CA PRO A 337 -13.69 7.50 10.13
C PRO A 337 -12.54 7.73 9.11
N TRP A 338 -12.29 8.97 8.69
CA TRP A 338 -11.41 9.33 7.57
C TRP A 338 -10.20 10.19 7.97
N ARG A 339 -9.73 10.07 9.21
CA ARG A 339 -8.63 10.90 9.73
C ARG A 339 -7.34 10.78 8.92
N ALA A 340 -7.06 9.64 8.28
CA ALA A 340 -5.88 9.50 7.42
C ALA A 340 -5.95 10.41 6.19
N TYR A 341 -7.14 10.64 5.64
CA TYR A 341 -7.35 11.53 4.49
C TYR A 341 -7.21 13.00 4.90
N ALA A 342 -7.73 13.38 6.08
CA ALA A 342 -7.50 14.69 6.66
C ALA A 342 -6.00 14.96 6.85
N ALA A 343 -5.25 14.00 7.40
CA ALA A 343 -3.80 14.09 7.54
C ALA A 343 -3.09 14.30 6.19
N ASN A 344 -3.50 13.59 5.14
CA ASN A 344 -2.91 13.77 3.81
C ASN A 344 -3.29 15.12 3.16
N LEU A 345 -4.48 15.67 3.39
CA LEU A 345 -4.83 17.03 2.98
C LEU A 345 -3.93 18.07 3.68
N LEU A 346 -3.76 17.94 4.99
CA LEU A 346 -2.92 18.83 5.80
C LEU A 346 -1.44 18.77 5.39
N TRP A 347 -0.85 17.59 5.27
CA TRP A 347 0.53 17.49 4.79
C TRP A 347 0.70 18.03 3.36
N ARG A 348 -0.31 17.86 2.50
CA ARG A 348 -0.29 18.41 1.15
C ARG A 348 -0.33 19.94 1.16
N SER A 349 -1.04 20.58 2.09
CA SER A 349 -1.10 22.04 2.17
C SER A 349 0.24 22.68 2.59
N LEU A 350 1.20 21.90 3.06
CA LEU A 350 2.58 22.34 3.32
C LEU A 350 3.52 22.08 2.14
N ALA A 351 3.13 21.25 1.18
CA ALA A 351 3.92 21.03 -0.01
C ALA A 351 3.72 22.22 -0.98
N PRO A 352 4.80 22.74 -1.57
CA PRO A 352 4.72 23.83 -2.55
C PRO A 352 3.94 23.43 -3.81
#